data_AF-I3DTW4-F1
#
_entry.id   AF-I3DTW4-F1
#
_cell.length_a   1.000
_cell.length_b   1.000
_cell.length_c   1.000
_cell.angle_alpha   90.00
_cell.angle_beta   90.00
_cell.angle_gamma   90.00
#
_symmetry.space_group_name_H-M   'P 1'
#
loop_
_entity.id
_entity.type
_entity.pdbx_description
1 polymer ?
#
loop_
_entity_poly.entity_id
_entity_poly.type
_entity_poly.pdbx_seq_one_letter_code
_entity_poly.pdbx_strand_id
1 'polypeptide(L)'
;MKGVDGDKKAVKIAYEIFLKLRKTEPDNALIEAYYGRTLALLGRDAVQPLEKADKAQEGLDSLNQEIPMDPNQKEIQLLRGNICLRLPESFFHCSETAIEDFTFLLDHYKENSNYLTPKQVREVLRNLSAAYQNAGKPDKANSFLQRLDQLELKKKS
;
A
#
# COMPACT_ATOMS: atom_id res chain seq x y z
N MET A 1 2.14 2.08 13.08
CA MET A 1 3.62 2.10 12.93
C MET A 1 4.01 3.56 13.00
N LYS A 2 4.91 3.96 13.91
CA LYS A 2 5.14 5.39 14.23
C LYS A 2 5.24 6.33 13.01
N GLY A 3 6.01 5.95 11.98
CA GLY A 3 6.14 6.78 10.76
C GLY A 3 4.85 6.88 9.93
N VAL A 4 4.09 5.79 9.81
CA VAL A 4 2.75 5.80 9.19
C VAL A 4 1.80 6.70 9.99
N ASP A 5 1.93 6.66 11.32
CA ASP A 5 1.10 7.42 12.27
C ASP A 5 1.54 8.91 12.37
N GLY A 6 2.54 9.34 11.59
CA GLY A 6 2.95 10.76 11.44
C GLY A 6 4.29 11.15 12.07
N ASP A 7 5.02 10.21 12.69
CA ASP A 7 6.34 10.49 13.26
C ASP A 7 7.40 10.65 12.17
N LYS A 8 7.69 11.90 11.80
CA LYS A 8 8.70 12.26 10.78
C LYS A 8 10.10 11.77 11.12
N LYS A 9 10.47 11.67 12.40
CA LYS A 9 11.79 11.17 12.81
C LYS A 9 11.88 9.67 12.54
N ALA A 10 10.82 8.92 12.88
CA ALA A 10 10.75 7.50 12.58
C ALA A 10 10.83 7.22 11.07
N VAL A 11 10.22 8.06 10.22
CA VAL A 11 10.32 7.93 8.76
C VAL A 11 11.78 8.11 8.30
N LYS A 12 12.47 9.15 8.76
CA LYS A 12 13.87 9.39 8.41
C LYS A 12 14.78 8.25 8.84
N ILE A 13 14.61 7.75 10.07
CA ILE A 13 15.40 6.62 10.58
C ILE A 13 15.17 5.37 9.72
N ALA A 14 13.91 5.06 9.38
CA ALA A 14 13.59 3.93 8.53
C ALA A 14 14.22 4.07 7.14
N TYR A 15 14.13 5.26 6.53
CA TYR A 15 14.76 5.54 5.24
C TYR A 15 16.26 5.27 5.28
N GLU A 16 16.98 5.79 6.27
CA GLU A 16 18.43 5.58 6.40
C GLU A 16 18.82 4.10 6.57
N ILE A 17 17.97 3.32 7.26
CA ILE A 17 18.17 1.88 7.41
C ILE A 17 17.99 1.18 6.06
N PHE A 18 16.86 1.40 5.38
CA PHE A 18 16.57 0.73 4.11
C PHE A 18 17.50 1.19 2.98
N LEU A 19 17.94 2.44 2.98
CA LEU A 19 18.96 2.95 2.06
C LEU A 19 20.30 2.23 2.21
N LYS A 20 20.66 1.80 3.42
CA LYS A 20 21.86 0.99 3.66
C LYS A 20 21.62 -0.47 3.27
N LEU A 21 20.49 -1.04 3.68
CA LEU A 21 20.14 -2.43 3.41
C LEU A 21 20.06 -2.73 1.91
N ARG A 22 19.46 -1.85 1.10
CA ARG A 22 19.38 -2.05 -0.36
C ARG A 22 20.75 -2.07 -1.05
N LYS A 23 21.78 -1.48 -0.43
CA LYS A 23 23.16 -1.54 -0.95
C LYS A 23 23.84 -2.86 -0.61
N THR A 24 23.47 -3.47 0.50
CA THR A 24 24.05 -4.75 0.97
C THR A 24 23.28 -5.96 0.46
N GLU A 25 21.99 -5.79 0.14
CA GLU A 25 21.08 -6.82 -0.36
C GLU A 25 20.31 -6.30 -1.59
N PRO A 26 21.00 -6.06 -2.72
CA PRO A 26 20.41 -5.41 -3.90
C PRO A 26 19.32 -6.24 -4.59
N ASP A 27 19.33 -7.56 -4.42
CA ASP A 27 18.36 -8.47 -5.04
C ASP A 27 17.19 -8.84 -4.10
N ASN A 28 17.07 -8.15 -2.95
CA ASN A 28 16.02 -8.42 -1.98
C ASN A 28 14.82 -7.48 -2.23
N ALA A 29 13.82 -8.02 -2.95
CA ALA A 29 12.62 -7.28 -3.33
C ALA A 29 11.85 -6.67 -2.15
N LEU A 30 11.89 -7.33 -0.98
CA LEU A 30 11.20 -6.81 0.20
C LEU A 30 11.92 -5.58 0.79
N ILE A 31 13.25 -5.56 0.76
CA ILE A 31 14.05 -4.41 1.17
C ILE A 31 13.78 -3.23 0.24
N GLU A 32 13.77 -3.46 -1.07
CA GLU A 32 13.47 -2.42 -2.06
C GLU A 32 12.04 -1.89 -1.90
N ALA A 33 11.07 -2.76 -1.67
CA ALA A 33 9.69 -2.36 -1.39
C ALA A 33 9.57 -1.48 -0.14
N TYR A 34 10.27 -1.82 0.96
CA TYR A 34 10.29 -0.99 2.14
C TYR A 34 11.06 0.33 1.94
N TYR A 35 12.12 0.33 1.14
CA TYR A 35 12.81 1.55 0.71
C TYR A 35 11.82 2.48 -0.02
N GLY A 36 11.12 1.98 -1.05
CA GLY A 36 10.09 2.72 -1.77
C GLY A 36 8.97 3.25 -0.85
N ARG A 37 8.57 2.45 0.15
CA ARG A 37 7.63 2.92 1.19
C ARG A 37 8.17 4.12 1.97
N THR A 38 9.44 4.10 2.36
CA THR A 38 10.04 5.21 3.10
C THR A 38 10.17 6.47 2.27
N LEU A 39 10.44 6.36 0.96
CA LEU A 39 10.42 7.49 0.03
C LEU A 39 9.04 8.14 -0.05
N ALA A 40 7.98 7.36 -0.21
CA ALA A 40 6.62 7.89 -0.23
C ALA A 40 6.24 8.61 1.09
N LEU A 41 6.69 8.08 2.23
CA LEU A 41 6.51 8.74 3.53
C LEU A 41 7.34 10.02 3.67
N LEU A 42 8.56 10.05 3.15
CA LEU A 42 9.37 11.28 3.08
C LEU A 42 8.74 12.33 2.17
N GLY A 43 8.15 11.91 1.04
CA GLY A 43 7.38 12.77 0.15
C GLY A 43 6.18 13.40 0.86
N ARG A 44 5.40 12.61 1.62
CA ARG A 44 4.32 13.13 2.47
C ARG A 44 4.82 14.22 3.43
N ASP A 45 6.00 14.00 4.03
CA ASP A 45 6.54 14.86 5.08
C ASP A 45 7.28 16.11 4.58
N ALA A 46 7.61 16.17 3.28
CA ALA A 46 8.34 17.27 2.65
C ALA A 46 7.51 18.56 2.60
N VAL A 47 8.17 19.70 2.45
CA VAL A 47 7.51 21.02 2.39
C VAL A 47 7.29 21.44 0.94
N GLN A 48 8.30 21.26 0.09
CA GLN A 48 8.30 21.72 -1.30
C GLN A 48 7.46 20.79 -2.18
N PRO A 49 6.46 21.29 -2.94
CA PRO A 49 5.59 20.45 -3.77
C PRO A 49 6.33 19.54 -4.76
N LEU A 50 7.39 20.05 -5.39
CA LEU A 50 8.21 19.28 -6.33
C LEU A 50 8.91 18.10 -5.62
N GLU A 51 9.52 18.36 -4.47
CA GLU A 51 10.17 17.31 -3.66
C GLU A 51 9.16 16.25 -3.18
N LYS A 52 7.91 16.63 -2.92
CA LYS A 52 6.85 15.65 -2.60
C LYS A 52 6.58 14.71 -3.77
N ALA A 53 6.43 15.28 -4.97
CA ALA A 53 6.11 14.55 -6.18
C ALA A 53 7.27 13.63 -6.58
N ASP A 54 8.50 14.13 -6.57
CA ASP A 54 9.70 13.36 -6.93
C ASP A 54 9.86 12.14 -6.03
N LYS A 55 9.77 12.31 -4.71
CA LYS A 55 9.89 11.20 -3.75
C LYS A 55 8.73 10.21 -3.84
N ALA A 56 7.52 10.69 -4.12
CA ALA A 56 6.37 9.83 -4.34
C ALA A 56 6.54 8.97 -5.60
N GLN A 57 7.03 9.57 -6.68
CA GLN A 57 7.30 8.88 -7.94
C GLN A 57 8.44 7.86 -7.77
N GLU A 58 9.57 8.26 -7.17
CA GLU A 58 10.70 7.36 -6.93
C GLU A 58 10.29 6.15 -6.08
N GLY A 59 9.48 6.37 -5.05
CA GLY A 59 8.95 5.29 -4.21
C GLY A 59 8.02 4.34 -4.96
N LEU A 60 7.21 4.87 -5.88
CA LEU A 60 6.30 4.09 -6.72
C LEU A 60 7.08 3.27 -7.77
N ASP A 61 8.06 3.88 -8.42
CA ASP A 61 8.89 3.23 -9.43
C ASP A 61 9.65 2.05 -8.83
N SER A 62 10.22 2.25 -7.63
CA SER A 62 10.89 1.17 -6.88
C SER A 62 9.94 -0.01 -6.65
N LEU A 63 8.70 0.23 -6.22
CA LEU A 63 7.72 -0.84 -5.96
C LEU A 63 7.19 -1.53 -7.22
N ASN A 64 7.06 -0.79 -8.32
CA ASN A 64 6.58 -1.36 -9.58
C ASN A 64 7.59 -2.33 -10.19
N GLN A 65 8.89 -2.15 -9.93
CA GLN A 65 9.95 -3.04 -10.40
C GLN A 65 10.00 -4.36 -9.65
N GLU A 66 9.48 -4.43 -8.42
CA GLU A 66 9.56 -5.64 -7.59
C GLU A 66 8.47 -6.68 -7.84
N ILE A 67 7.32 -6.27 -8.39
CA ILE A 67 6.18 -7.18 -8.61
C ILE A 67 6.50 -8.32 -9.60
N PRO A 68 7.23 -8.11 -10.71
CA PRO A 68 7.71 -9.20 -11.55
C PRO A 68 8.68 -10.17 -10.85
N MET A 69 9.39 -9.70 -9.82
CA MET A 69 10.43 -10.48 -9.13
C MET A 69 9.84 -11.43 -8.07
N ASP A 70 8.79 -10.99 -7.36
CA ASP A 70 8.06 -11.84 -6.42
C ASP A 70 6.55 -11.51 -6.39
N PRO A 71 5.79 -11.97 -7.41
CA PRO A 71 4.38 -11.60 -7.59
C PRO A 71 3.47 -12.13 -6.48
N ASN A 72 3.92 -13.12 -5.70
CA ASN A 72 3.14 -13.72 -4.62
C ASN A 72 3.50 -13.14 -3.24
N GLN A 73 4.41 -12.17 -3.18
CA GLN A 73 4.85 -11.62 -1.91
C GLN A 73 3.85 -10.63 -1.34
N LYS A 74 2.90 -11.15 -0.55
CA LYS A 74 1.83 -10.41 0.16
C LYS A 74 2.22 -9.01 0.63
N GLU A 75 3.39 -8.88 1.25
CA GLU A 75 3.84 -7.61 1.84
C GLU A 75 4.08 -6.56 0.75
N ILE A 76 4.61 -6.92 -0.41
CA ILE A 76 4.83 -6.01 -1.54
C ILE A 76 3.50 -5.49 -2.09
N GLN A 77 2.49 -6.37 -2.29
CA GLN A 77 1.17 -5.92 -2.75
C GLN A 77 0.47 -5.04 -1.70
N LEU A 78 0.62 -5.36 -0.40
CA LEU A 78 0.13 -4.48 0.67
C LEU A 78 0.79 -3.12 0.61
N LEU A 79 2.12 -3.05 0.42
CA LEU A 79 2.86 -1.80 0.35
C LEU A 79 2.44 -0.94 -0.84
N ARG A 80 2.44 -1.51 -2.04
CA ARG A 80 2.14 -0.80 -3.28
C ARG A 80 0.70 -0.31 -3.30
N GLY A 81 -0.28 -1.17 -3.05
CA GLY A 81 -1.70 -0.76 -3.01
C GLY A 81 -1.97 0.35 -1.99
N ASN A 82 -1.30 0.30 -0.83
CA ASN A 82 -1.42 1.35 0.18
C ASN A 82 -0.82 2.69 -0.27
N ILE A 83 0.30 2.69 -0.99
CA ILE A 83 0.91 3.92 -1.51
C ILE A 83 0.05 4.48 -2.63
N CYS A 84 -0.29 3.66 -3.62
CA CYS A 84 -1.17 4.03 -4.74
C CYS A 84 -2.48 4.66 -4.27
N LEU A 85 -3.12 4.10 -3.24
CA LEU A 85 -4.34 4.66 -2.66
C LEU A 85 -4.19 6.06 -2.06
N ARG A 86 -3.00 6.39 -1.52
CA ARG A 86 -2.73 7.68 -0.86
C ARG A 86 -2.23 8.76 -1.82
N LEU A 87 -1.82 8.39 -3.03
CA LEU A 87 -1.36 9.33 -4.02
C LEU A 87 -2.54 10.08 -4.65
N PRO A 88 -2.39 11.38 -4.99
CA PRO A 88 -3.42 12.12 -5.71
C PRO A 88 -3.74 11.46 -7.06
N GLU A 89 -4.96 10.92 -7.18
CA GLU A 89 -5.40 10.22 -8.39
C GLU A 89 -5.34 11.10 -9.65
N SER A 90 -5.60 12.40 -9.51
CA SER A 90 -5.56 13.37 -10.62
C SER A 90 -4.18 13.56 -11.25
N PHE A 91 -3.12 13.10 -10.58
CA PHE A 91 -1.74 13.23 -11.05
C PHE A 91 -1.08 11.87 -11.30
N PHE A 92 -1.25 10.92 -10.38
CA PHE A 92 -0.55 9.63 -10.42
C PHE A 92 -1.34 8.50 -11.09
N HIS A 93 -2.67 8.63 -11.25
CA HIS A 93 -3.52 7.62 -11.90
C HIS A 93 -3.33 6.19 -11.37
N CYS A 94 -3.22 6.05 -10.06
CA CYS A 94 -2.79 4.82 -9.38
C CYS A 94 -3.95 3.99 -8.81
N SER A 95 -5.19 4.45 -8.93
CA SER A 95 -6.34 3.77 -8.31
C SER A 95 -6.58 2.36 -8.87
N GLU A 96 -6.36 2.13 -10.17
CA GLU A 96 -6.47 0.79 -10.75
C GLU A 96 -5.40 -0.15 -10.18
N THR A 97 -4.14 0.29 -10.04
CA THR A 97 -3.07 -0.51 -9.39
C THR A 97 -3.44 -0.88 -7.95
N ALA A 98 -4.00 0.07 -7.18
CA ALA A 98 -4.47 -0.22 -5.83
C ALA A 98 -5.63 -1.24 -5.83
N ILE A 99 -6.56 -1.13 -6.79
CA ILE A 99 -7.66 -2.09 -6.95
C ILE A 99 -7.10 -3.49 -7.25
N GLU A 100 -6.15 -3.61 -8.17
CA GLU A 100 -5.49 -4.87 -8.52
C GLU A 100 -4.83 -5.51 -7.31
N ASP A 101 -3.98 -4.77 -6.59
CA ASP A 101 -3.26 -5.29 -5.42
C ASP A 101 -4.20 -5.75 -4.30
N PHE A 102 -5.20 -4.95 -3.96
CA PHE A 102 -6.15 -5.32 -2.90
C PHE A 102 -7.07 -6.45 -3.31
N THR A 103 -7.43 -6.55 -4.59
CA THR A 103 -8.22 -7.67 -5.11
C THR A 103 -7.42 -8.96 -5.05
N PHE A 104 -6.17 -8.94 -5.52
CA PHE A 104 -5.23 -10.05 -5.42
C PHE A 104 -5.11 -10.57 -3.98
N LEU A 105 -4.91 -9.67 -3.01
CA LEU A 105 -4.81 -10.02 -1.60
C LEU A 105 -6.08 -10.70 -1.06
N LEU A 106 -7.27 -10.23 -1.46
CA LEU A 106 -8.53 -10.82 -1.03
C LEU A 106 -8.83 -12.16 -1.71
N ASP A 107 -8.39 -12.35 -2.95
CA ASP A 107 -8.57 -13.61 -3.67
C ASP A 107 -7.69 -14.71 -3.07
N HIS A 108 -6.41 -14.42 -2.79
CA HIS A 108 -5.55 -15.36 -2.05
C HIS A 108 -6.06 -15.66 -0.63
N TYR A 109 -6.70 -14.70 0.03
CA TYR A 109 -7.35 -14.95 1.32
C TYR A 109 -8.57 -15.89 1.23
N LYS A 110 -9.32 -15.87 0.12
CA LYS A 110 -10.42 -16.82 -0.10
C LYS A 110 -9.91 -18.25 -0.25
N GLU A 111 -8.77 -18.42 -0.90
CA GLU A 111 -8.12 -19.71 -1.10
C GLU A 111 -7.43 -20.21 0.18
N ASN A 112 -6.83 -19.29 0.94
CA ASN A 112 -6.15 -19.58 2.20
C ASN A 112 -6.50 -18.54 3.26
N SER A 113 -7.35 -18.91 4.21
CA SER A 113 -7.82 -18.03 5.29
C SER A 113 -6.72 -17.57 6.25
N ASN A 114 -5.53 -18.18 6.23
CA ASN A 114 -4.38 -17.72 7.01
C ASN A 114 -3.50 -16.70 6.27
N TYR A 115 -3.79 -16.41 4.99
CA TYR A 115 -3.00 -15.48 4.17
C TYR A 115 -3.02 -14.05 4.72
N LEU A 116 -4.20 -13.59 5.15
CA LEU A 116 -4.44 -12.31 5.80
C LEU A 116 -4.94 -12.51 7.22
N THR A 117 -4.44 -11.69 8.16
CA THR A 117 -5.05 -11.59 9.48
C THR A 117 -6.43 -10.95 9.39
N PRO A 118 -7.33 -11.17 10.36
CA PRO A 118 -8.64 -10.50 10.39
C PRO A 118 -8.54 -8.97 10.35
N LYS A 119 -7.47 -8.39 10.89
CA LYS A 119 -7.20 -6.95 10.81
C LYS A 119 -6.87 -6.53 9.39
N GLN A 120 -5.96 -7.24 8.73
CA GLN A 120 -5.60 -6.97 7.33
C GLN A 120 -6.80 -7.13 6.39
N VAL A 121 -7.67 -8.13 6.58
CA VAL A 121 -8.89 -8.28 5.77
C VAL A 121 -9.77 -7.04 5.84
N ARG A 122 -9.98 -6.49 7.05
CA ARG A 122 -10.78 -5.26 7.23
C ARG A 122 -10.12 -4.04 6.59
N GLU A 123 -8.81 -3.90 6.75
CA GLU A 123 -8.04 -2.81 6.15
C GLU A 123 -8.07 -2.89 4.61
N VAL A 124 -7.84 -4.07 4.04
CA VAL A 124 -7.88 -4.30 2.59
C VAL A 124 -9.27 -4.04 2.02
N LEU A 125 -10.36 -4.49 2.67
CA LEU A 125 -11.73 -4.19 2.20
C LEU A 125 -12.03 -2.69 2.21
N ARG A 126 -11.66 -1.99 3.28
CA ARG A 126 -11.84 -0.54 3.40
C ARG A 126 -11.04 0.22 2.34
N ASN A 127 -9.79 -0.19 2.14
CA ASN A 127 -8.89 0.41 1.17
C ASN A 127 -9.33 0.13 -0.27
N LEU A 128 -9.82 -1.08 -0.57
CA LEU A 128 -10.36 -1.43 -1.89
C LEU A 128 -11.60 -0.62 -2.20
N SER A 129 -12.50 -0.43 -1.22
CA SER A 129 -13.62 0.50 -1.37
C SER A 129 -13.14 1.91 -1.71
N ALA A 130 -12.16 2.44 -0.99
CA ALA A 130 -11.63 3.78 -1.24
C ALA A 130 -10.97 3.89 -2.64
N ALA A 131 -10.25 2.85 -3.07
CA ALA A 131 -9.64 2.81 -4.40
C ALA A 131 -10.71 2.82 -5.51
N TYR A 132 -11.81 2.06 -5.34
CA TYR A 132 -12.95 2.12 -6.26
C TYR A 132 -13.64 3.47 -6.27
N GLN A 133 -13.74 4.18 -5.14
CA GLN A 133 -14.26 5.56 -5.12
C GLN A 133 -13.35 6.50 -5.92
N ASN A 134 -12.04 6.44 -5.69
CA ASN A 134 -11.07 7.28 -6.42
C ASN A 134 -11.12 7.01 -7.94
N ALA A 135 -11.32 5.75 -8.33
CA ALA A 135 -11.49 5.35 -9.73
C ALA A 135 -12.87 5.71 -10.34
N GLY A 136 -13.74 6.43 -9.62
CA GLY A 136 -15.06 6.82 -10.11
C GLY A 136 -16.07 5.67 -10.22
N LYS A 137 -15.90 4.60 -9.44
CA LYS A 137 -16.73 3.38 -9.43
C LYS A 137 -17.48 3.22 -8.09
N PRO A 138 -18.40 4.14 -7.72
CA PRO A 138 -19.02 4.18 -6.39
C PRO A 138 -19.86 2.94 -6.05
N ASP A 139 -20.50 2.32 -7.04
CA ASP A 139 -21.30 1.11 -6.82
C ASP A 139 -20.44 -0.06 -6.32
N LYS A 140 -19.27 -0.25 -6.94
CA LYS A 140 -18.30 -1.25 -6.51
C LYS A 140 -17.79 -0.94 -5.12
N ALA A 141 -17.44 0.31 -4.85
CA ALA A 141 -16.98 0.72 -3.52
C ALA A 141 -18.01 0.38 -2.42
N ASN A 142 -19.28 0.72 -2.64
CA ASN A 142 -20.37 0.43 -1.69
C ASN A 142 -20.52 -1.07 -1.43
N SER A 143 -20.35 -1.93 -2.45
CA SER A 143 -20.41 -3.38 -2.26
C SER A 143 -19.33 -3.93 -1.29
N PHE A 144 -18.12 -3.35 -1.31
CA PHE A 144 -17.05 -3.74 -0.40
C PHE A 144 -17.24 -3.20 1.03
N LEU A 145 -17.85 -2.02 1.18
CA LEU A 145 -18.28 -1.52 2.50
C LEU A 145 -19.34 -2.41 3.12
N GLN A 146 -20.37 -2.80 2.36
CA GLN A 146 -21.40 -3.71 2.85
C GLN A 146 -20.80 -5.06 3.29
N ARG A 147 -19.83 -5.59 2.53
CA ARG A 147 -19.10 -6.81 2.92
C ARG A 147 -18.32 -6.62 4.22
N LEU A 148 -17.70 -5.46 4.42
CA LEU A 148 -17.00 -5.12 5.66
C LEU A 148 -17.97 -5.05 6.85
N ASP A 149 -19.11 -4.39 6.70
CA ASP A 149 -20.13 -4.26 7.76
C ASP A 149 -20.67 -5.64 8.18
N GLN A 150 -20.94 -6.52 7.22
CA GLN A 150 -21.37 -7.90 7.49
C GLN A 150 -20.33 -8.69 8.30
N LEU A 151 -19.03 -8.48 8.04
CA LEU A 151 -17.96 -9.12 8.81
C LEU A 151 -17.87 -8.57 10.24
N GLU A 152 -18.12 -7.28 10.44
CA GLU A 152 -18.10 -6.65 11.76
C GLU A 152 -19.31 -7.06 12.62
N LEU A 153 -20.49 -7.23 12.01
CA LEU A 153 -21.69 -7.72 12.68
C LEU A 153 -21.52 -9.16 13.17
N LYS A 154 -20.97 -10.05 12.33
CA LYS A 154 -20.73 -11.46 12.69
C LYS A 154 -19.77 -11.66 13.87
N LYS A 155 -18.94 -10.67 14.19
CA LYS A 155 -18.01 -10.73 15.33
C LYS A 155 -18.65 -10.34 16.66
N LYS A 156 -19.81 -9.65 16.61
CA LYS A 156 -20.53 -9.14 17.80
C LYS A 156 -21.65 -10.06 18.26
N SER A 157 -22.00 -11.08 17.48
CA SER A 157 -22.94 -12.17 17.81
C SER A 157 -22.17 -13.37 18.33
#